data_AF-A0AAC9QSR1-F1
#
_entry.id   AF-A0AAC9QSR1-F1
#
_cell.length_a   1.000
_cell.length_b   1.000
_cell.length_c   1.000
_cell.angle_alpha   90.00
_cell.angle_beta   90.00
_cell.angle_gamma   90.00
#
_symmetry.space_group_name_H-M   'P 1'
#
loop_
_entity.id
_entity.type
_entity.pdbx_description
1 polymer ?
#
loop_
_entity_poly.entity_id
_entity_poly.type
_entity_poly.pdbx_seq_one_letter_code
_entity_poly.pdbx_strand_id
1 'polypeptide(L)'
;MKEIISCCGVVCTSCEYYPETCPGCPAIEGKAFWLEYTGGDICGIYECCILERKKPHCGKCGELPCHRYFDTPDPTKTPEENKADFRRQMEQLKRMG
;
A
#
# COMPACT_ATOMS: atom_id res chain seq x y z
N MET A 1 -13.10 -13.88 -7.77
CA MET A 1 -11.91 -13.99 -6.88
C MET A 1 -12.12 -13.07 -5.69
N LYS A 2 -11.72 -13.43 -4.47
CA LYS A 2 -11.86 -12.54 -3.31
C LYS A 2 -10.88 -11.37 -3.47
N GLU A 3 -11.34 -10.15 -3.20
CA GLU A 3 -10.49 -8.96 -3.26
C GLU A 3 -9.43 -9.00 -2.15
N ILE A 4 -8.17 -8.72 -2.50
CA ILE A 4 -7.07 -8.60 -1.54
C ILE A 4 -6.71 -7.13 -1.44
N ILE A 5 -6.87 -6.56 -0.25
CA ILE A 5 -6.56 -5.15 0.03
C ILE A 5 -5.35 -5.11 0.98
N SER A 6 -4.33 -4.35 0.58
CA SER A 6 -3.17 -4.04 1.41
C SER A 6 -3.57 -3.20 2.63
N CYS A 7 -2.74 -3.19 3.67
CA CYS A 7 -2.92 -2.33 4.84
C CYS A 7 -3.00 -0.83 4.49
N CYS A 8 -2.46 -0.42 3.34
CA CYS A 8 -2.53 0.94 2.82
C CYS A 8 -3.75 1.25 1.94
N GLY A 9 -4.63 0.28 1.70
CA GLY A 9 -5.83 0.46 0.86
C GLY A 9 -5.62 0.19 -0.62
N VAL A 10 -4.41 -0.20 -1.06
CA VAL A 10 -4.17 -0.69 -2.42
C VAL A 10 -4.90 -2.02 -2.61
N VAL A 11 -5.69 -2.13 -3.67
CA VAL A 11 -6.33 -3.38 -4.08
C VAL A 11 -5.31 -4.20 -4.88
N CYS A 12 -4.68 -5.19 -4.23
CA CYS A 12 -3.64 -6.02 -4.84
C CYS A 12 -4.18 -6.80 -6.05
N THR A 13 -5.43 -7.27 -5.99
CA THR A 13 -6.05 -8.03 -7.09
C THR A 13 -6.31 -7.21 -8.35
N SER A 14 -6.20 -5.88 -8.29
CA SER A 14 -6.28 -4.99 -9.47
C SER A 14 -4.92 -4.43 -9.88
N CYS A 15 -3.83 -4.88 -9.24
CA CYS A 15 -2.48 -4.48 -9.57
C CYS A 15 -1.97 -5.31 -10.76
N GLU A 16 -1.27 -4.69 -11.72
CA GLU A 16 -0.73 -5.35 -12.91
C GLU A 16 0.27 -6.48 -12.59
N TYR A 17 0.91 -6.40 -11.42
CA TYR A 17 1.88 -7.39 -10.95
C TYR A 17 1.23 -8.61 -10.26
N TYR A 18 -0.08 -8.59 -10.02
CA TYR A 18 -0.78 -9.69 -9.35
C TYR A 18 -1.35 -10.71 -10.35
N PRO A 19 -1.29 -12.03 -10.08
CA PRO A 19 -0.62 -12.68 -8.95
C PRO A 19 0.82 -13.12 -9.24
N GLU A 20 1.28 -13.03 -10.50
CA GLU A 20 2.50 -13.71 -10.96
C GLU A 20 3.76 -13.12 -10.32
N THR A 21 3.98 -11.81 -10.47
CA THR A 21 5.15 -11.12 -9.92
C THR A 21 5.00 -10.84 -8.42
N CYS A 22 3.76 -10.62 -7.97
CA CYS A 22 3.46 -10.31 -6.58
C CYS A 22 2.15 -10.97 -6.14
N PRO A 23 2.17 -11.90 -5.15
CA PRO A 23 0.96 -12.57 -4.66
C PRO A 23 0.09 -11.69 -3.74
N GLY A 24 0.41 -10.39 -3.64
CA GLY A 24 -0.32 -9.42 -2.83
C GLY A 24 0.29 -9.18 -1.46
N CYS A 25 0.12 -7.95 -0.95
CA CYS A 25 0.80 -7.43 0.24
C CYS A 25 0.71 -8.33 1.49
N PRO A 26 -0.44 -8.95 1.83
CA PRO A 26 -0.51 -9.86 2.97
C PRO A 26 0.36 -11.11 2.83
N ALA A 27 0.53 -11.64 1.61
CA ALA A 27 1.31 -12.85 1.35
C ALA A 27 2.82 -12.60 1.35
N ILE A 28 3.24 -11.40 0.91
CA ILE A 28 4.65 -10.99 0.91
C ILE A 28 5.07 -10.28 2.21
N GLU A 29 4.15 -10.05 3.12
CA GLU A 29 4.39 -9.31 4.38
C GLU A 29 5.09 -7.96 4.17
N GLY A 30 4.64 -7.22 3.15
CA GLY A 30 5.21 -5.91 2.78
C GLY A 30 6.55 -5.96 2.04
N LYS A 31 7.12 -7.13 1.75
CA LYS A 31 8.38 -7.32 1.01
C LYS A 31 8.15 -7.31 -0.51
N ALA A 32 7.76 -6.15 -1.04
CA ALA A 32 7.46 -6.01 -2.46
C ALA A 32 8.74 -6.07 -3.31
N PHE A 33 8.65 -6.65 -4.51
CA PHE A 33 9.81 -6.83 -5.40
C PHE A 33 10.54 -5.52 -5.70
N TRP A 34 9.81 -4.40 -5.84
CA TRP A 34 10.38 -3.10 -6.19
C TRP A 34 11.25 -2.48 -5.08
N LEU A 35 11.24 -3.04 -3.87
CA LEU A 35 12.07 -2.56 -2.76
C LEU A 35 13.57 -2.67 -3.07
N GLU A 36 13.97 -3.58 -3.96
CA GLU A 36 15.35 -3.68 -4.46
C GLU A 36 15.82 -2.39 -5.16
N TYR A 37 14.90 -1.65 -5.78
CA TYR A 37 15.20 -0.38 -6.46
C TYR A 37 15.22 0.81 -5.51
N THR A 38 14.60 0.69 -4.33
CA THR A 38 14.54 1.76 -3.32
C THR A 38 15.52 1.54 -2.17
N GLY A 39 16.24 0.41 -2.15
CA GLY A 39 17.16 0.03 -1.08
C GLY A 39 16.47 -0.32 0.25
N GLY A 40 15.20 -0.72 0.19
CA GLY A 40 14.42 -1.09 1.36
C GLY A 40 14.31 -2.61 1.51
N ASP A 41 14.07 -3.08 2.74
CA ASP A 41 13.79 -4.51 3.00
C ASP A 41 12.28 -4.78 3.14
N ILE A 42 11.54 -3.80 3.67
CA ILE A 42 10.09 -3.86 3.90
C ILE A 42 9.49 -2.52 3.49
N CYS A 43 8.28 -2.54 2.90
CA CYS A 43 7.53 -1.32 2.62
C CYS A 43 7.30 -0.51 3.91
N GLY A 44 7.75 0.75 3.94
CA GLY A 44 7.66 1.60 5.12
C GLY A 44 6.22 1.88 5.62
N ILE A 45 5.20 1.77 4.75
CA ILE A 45 3.79 1.83 5.21
C ILE A 45 3.40 0.54 5.92
N TYR A 46 3.80 -0.62 5.39
CA TYR A 46 3.52 -1.92 6.00
C TYR A 46 4.22 -2.06 7.35
N GLU A 47 5.51 -1.72 7.41
CA GLU A 47 6.31 -1.73 8.63
C GLU A 47 5.65 -0.86 9.71
N CYS A 48 5.35 0.40 9.39
CA CYS A 48 4.68 1.30 10.33
C CYS A 48 3.29 0.78 10.76
N CYS A 49 2.45 0.35 9.82
CA CYS A 49 1.07 -0.01 10.12
C CYS A 49 0.94 -1.34 10.87
N ILE A 50 1.53 -2.40 10.31
CA ILE A 50 1.37 -3.77 10.78
C ILE A 50 2.40 -4.12 11.84
N LEU A 51 3.67 -3.78 11.62
CA LEU A 51 4.77 -4.23 12.49
C LEU A 51 4.96 -3.32 13.71
N GLU A 52 4.93 -2.00 13.54
CA GLU A 52 5.16 -1.06 14.64
C GLU A 52 3.87 -0.73 15.40
N ARG A 53 2.85 -0.21 14.70
CA ARG A 53 1.61 0.28 15.32
C ARG A 53 0.58 -0.81 15.58
N LYS A 54 0.83 -2.04 15.10
CA LYS A 54 -0.05 -3.22 15.26
C LYS A 54 -1.51 -2.93 14.89
N LYS A 55 -1.73 -2.16 13.82
CA LYS A 55 -3.07 -1.88 13.28
C LYS A 55 -3.38 -2.87 12.15
N PRO A 56 -4.66 -3.20 11.92
CA PRO A 56 -5.02 -4.08 10.80
C PRO A 56 -4.86 -3.39 9.44
N HIS A 57 -5.00 -2.06 9.39
CA HIS A 57 -4.81 -1.23 8.20
C HIS A 57 -4.69 0.24 8.63
N CYS A 58 -4.16 1.07 7.74
CA CYS A 58 -3.92 2.50 7.98
C CYS A 58 -5.20 3.29 8.28
N GLY A 59 -6.37 2.80 7.84
CA GLY A 59 -7.69 3.38 8.14
C GLY A 59 -8.04 3.44 9.63
N LYS A 60 -7.36 2.67 10.49
CA LYS A 60 -7.49 2.74 11.96
C LYS A 60 -6.42 3.65 12.62
N CYS A 61 -5.67 4.42 11.82
CA CYS A 61 -4.68 5.38 12.32
C CYS A 61 -5.27 6.79 12.38
N GLY A 62 -5.18 7.46 13.53
CA GLY A 62 -5.64 8.84 13.70
C GLY A 62 -4.81 9.89 12.94
N GLU A 63 -3.65 9.49 12.42
CA GLU A 63 -2.77 10.35 11.60
C GLU A 63 -3.04 10.19 10.09
N LEU A 64 -4.01 9.37 9.67
CA LEU A 64 -4.31 9.18 8.25
C LEU A 64 -5.08 10.40 7.68
N PRO A 65 -4.68 10.96 6.52
CA PRO A 65 -3.50 10.63 5.71
C PRO A 65 -2.20 11.21 6.28
N CYS A 66 -1.10 10.45 6.22
CA CYS A 66 0.22 10.88 6.71
C CYS A 66 1.26 10.97 5.59
N HIS A 67 2.43 11.56 5.89
CA HIS A 67 3.54 11.80 4.94
C HIS A 67 3.91 10.59 4.10
N ARG A 68 3.86 9.38 4.65
CA ARG A 68 4.23 8.13 3.95
C ARG A 68 3.44 7.85 2.66
N TYR A 69 2.28 8.47 2.45
CA TYR A 69 1.52 8.37 1.20
C TYR A 69 2.01 9.33 0.10
N PHE A 70 2.94 10.23 0.43
CA PHE A 70 3.41 11.31 -0.43
C PHE A 70 4.93 11.33 -0.60
N ASP A 71 5.70 10.81 0.35
CA ASP A 71 7.18 10.89 0.31
C ASP A 71 7.80 10.05 -0.81
N THR A 72 7.15 8.94 -1.16
CA THR A 72 7.64 7.99 -2.18
C THR A 72 6.54 7.75 -3.21
N PRO A 73 6.27 8.73 -4.10
CA PRO A 73 5.33 8.51 -5.21
C PRO A 73 5.90 7.43 -6.14
N ASP A 74 5.00 6.75 -6.85
CA ASP A 74 5.39 5.77 -7.86
C ASP A 74 6.06 6.51 -9.04
N PRO A 75 7.38 6.33 -9.28
CA PRO A 75 8.11 7.08 -10.29
C PRO A 75 7.72 6.66 -11.72
N THR A 76 7.00 5.54 -11.89
CA THR A 76 6.51 5.10 -13.21
C THR A 76 5.17 5.73 -13.58
N LYS A 77 4.58 6.54 -12.69
CA LYS A 77 3.29 7.20 -12.88
C LYS A 77 3.41 8.72 -12.93
N THR A 78 2.50 9.34 -13.66
CA THR A 78 2.32 10.80 -13.63
C THR A 78 1.86 11.28 -12.25
N PRO A 79 2.02 12.57 -11.93
CA PRO A 79 1.48 13.16 -10.72
C PRO A 79 -0.04 12.96 -10.58
N GLU A 80 -0.78 13.05 -11.69
CA GLU A 80 -2.23 12.85 -11.74
C GLU A 80 -2.64 11.42 -11.42
N GLU A 81 -1.91 10.44 -11.95
CA GLU A 81 -2.12 9.02 -11.65
C GLU A 81 -1.82 8.69 -10.19
N ASN A 82 -0.70 9.18 -9.65
CA ASN A 82 -0.35 9.04 -8.23
C ASN A 82 -1.44 9.65 -7.33
N LYS A 83 -1.96 10.83 -7.69
CA LYS A 83 -3.06 11.48 -6.98
C LYS A 83 -4.36 10.67 -7.06
N ALA A 84 -4.65 10.06 -8.20
CA ALA A 84 -5.80 9.18 -8.38
C ALA A 84 -5.67 7.89 -7.55
N ASP A 85 -4.49 7.29 -7.52
CA ASP A 85 -4.16 6.14 -6.67
C ASP A 85 -4.34 6.47 -5.19
N PHE A 86 -3.84 7.62 -4.75
CA PHE A 86 -4.02 8.08 -3.37
C PHE A 86 -5.51 8.22 -3.01
N ARG A 87 -6.32 8.85 -3.88
CA ARG A 87 -7.77 8.98 -3.65
C ARG A 87 -8.45 7.61 -3.51
N ARG A 88 -8.14 6.67 -4.40
CA ARG A 88 -8.66 5.30 -4.34
C ARG A 88 -8.28 4.63 -3.02
N GLN A 89 -7.02 4.74 -2.60
CA GLN A 89 -6.56 4.19 -1.31
C GLN A 89 -7.36 4.76 -0.14
N MET A 90 -7.57 6.08 -0.09
CA MET A 90 -8.34 6.72 0.99
C MET A 90 -9.81 6.27 1.00
N GLU A 91 -10.43 6.15 -0.18
CA GLU A 91 -11.79 5.62 -0.29
C GLU A 91 -11.89 4.16 0.19
N GLN A 92 -10.91 3.32 -0.16
CA GLN A 92 -10.88 1.93 0.31
C GLN A 92 -10.68 1.86 1.82
N LEU A 93 -9.73 2.59 2.37
CA LEU A 93 -9.48 2.62 3.82
C LEU A 93 -10.70 3.11 4.62
N LYS A 94 -11.49 4.02 4.05
CA LYS A 94 -12.76 4.46 4.64
C LYS A 94 -13.84 3.35 4.62
N ARG A 95 -13.87 2.52 3.57
CA ARG A 95 -14.81 1.39 3.44
C ARG A 95 -14.42 0.19 4.31
N MET A 96 -13.12 0.04 4.60
CA MET A 96 -12.61 -0.92 5.59
C MET A 96 -12.91 -0.47 7.04
N GLY A 97 -13.58 0.68 7.21
CA GLY A 97 -13.99 1.29 8.48
C GLY A 97 -15.05 0.50 9.21
#